data_AF-A0A920S9R6-F1
#
_entry.id   AF-A0A920S9R6-F1
#
_cell.length_a   1.000
_cell.length_b   1.000
_cell.length_c   1.000
_cell.angle_alpha   90.00
_cell.angle_beta   90.00
_cell.angle_gamma   90.00
#
_symmetry.space_group_name_H-M   'P 1'
#
loop_
_entity.id
_entity.type
_entity.pdbx_description
1 polymer ?
#
loop_
_entity_poly.entity_id
_entity_poly.type
_entity_poly.pdbx_seq_one_letter_code
_entity_poly.pdbx_strand_id
1 'polypeptide(L)'
;MAVGQLLYERLAAIAPVCPPFGFVNPANFKDLPVWCFHGAMDSVIPVSDSVKMVRLLRSGGCNVKFTVYPDADQIVGPRRTPIRTL
;
A
#
# COMPACT_ATOMS: atom_id res chain seq x y z
N MET A 1 7.63 1.88 -2.82
CA MET A 1 7.85 0.42 -2.86
C MET A 1 9.24 0.01 -3.36
N ALA A 2 9.82 0.65 -4.38
CA ALA A 2 11.13 0.27 -4.94
C ALA A 2 12.24 0.17 -3.89
N VAL A 3 12.45 1.20 -3.06
CA VAL A 3 13.44 1.18 -1.97
C VAL A 3 13.13 0.10 -0.93
N GLY A 4 11.83 -0.11 -0.65
CA GLY A 4 11.39 -1.15 0.29
C GLY A 4 11.84 -2.55 -0.11
N GLN A 5 11.87 -2.88 -1.41
CA GLN A 5 12.36 -4.18 -1.88
C GLN A 5 13.87 -4.36 -1.84
N LEU A 6 14.63 -3.26 -1.83
CA LEU A 6 16.09 -3.32 -1.79
C LEU A 6 16.60 -3.35 -0.36
N LEU A 7 15.82 -2.82 0.60
CA LEU A 7 16.24 -2.64 1.98
C LEU A 7 15.31 -3.35 2.99
N TYR A 8 14.46 -4.28 2.54
CA TYR A 8 13.43 -4.90 3.37
C TYR A 8 13.96 -5.49 4.69
N GLU A 9 15.16 -6.07 4.68
CA GLU A 9 15.83 -6.63 5.87
C GLU A 9 16.27 -5.58 6.90
N ARG A 10 16.30 -4.30 6.52
CA ARG A 10 16.77 -3.17 7.34
C ARG A 10 15.64 -2.27 7.82
N LEU A 11 14.40 -2.57 7.43
CA LEU A 11 13.23 -1.76 7.74
C LEU A 11 12.40 -2.45 8.82
N ALA A 12 11.84 -1.65 9.74
CA ALA A 12 10.89 -2.17 10.72
C ALA A 12 9.46 -2.27 10.13
N ALA A 13 9.12 -1.40 9.17
CA ALA A 13 7.85 -1.38 8.45
C ALA A 13 7.94 -0.47 7.22
N ILE A 14 6.95 -0.56 6.32
CA ILE A 14 6.75 0.40 5.23
C ILE A 14 5.30 0.90 5.15
N ALA A 15 5.13 2.17 4.79
CA ALA A 15 3.82 2.81 4.64
C ALA A 15 3.67 3.48 3.27
N PRO A 16 3.46 2.72 2.18
CA PRO A 16 3.30 3.31 0.85
C PRO A 16 2.00 4.12 0.74
N VAL A 17 2.09 5.30 0.13
CA VAL A 17 0.95 6.20 -0.18
C VAL A 17 0.81 6.29 -1.70
N CYS A 18 -0.40 6.03 -2.19
CA CYS A 18 -0.73 5.94 -3.61
C CYS A 18 0.29 5.17 -4.47
N PRO A 19 0.72 3.95 -4.07
CA PRO A 19 1.75 3.24 -4.82
C PRO A 19 1.24 2.83 -6.22
N PRO A 20 2.03 3.05 -7.27
CA PRO A 20 1.75 2.45 -8.58
C PRO A 20 1.92 0.94 -8.49
N PHE A 21 1.26 0.22 -9.39
CA PHE A 21 1.50 -1.21 -9.54
C PHE A 21 2.78 -1.42 -10.36
N GLY A 22 3.82 -1.95 -9.72
CA GLY A 22 5.11 -2.25 -10.35
C GLY A 22 5.68 -3.55 -9.83
N PHE A 23 6.88 -3.93 -10.28
CA PHE A 23 7.58 -5.15 -9.88
C PHE A 23 7.71 -5.22 -8.35
N VAL A 24 6.80 -5.92 -7.68
CA VAL A 24 6.80 -6.18 -6.24
C VAL A 24 6.92 -7.68 -6.07
N ASN A 25 7.99 -8.12 -5.40
CA ASN A 25 8.18 -9.51 -5.03
C ASN A 25 7.69 -9.76 -3.59
N PRO A 26 6.59 -10.50 -3.38
CA PRO A 26 6.10 -10.80 -2.03
C PRO A 26 7.11 -11.50 -1.13
N ALA A 27 8.06 -12.26 -1.69
CA ALA A 27 9.08 -12.96 -0.92
C ALA A 27 9.89 -11.98 -0.05
N ASN A 28 10.12 -10.76 -0.53
CA ASN A 28 10.88 -9.73 0.18
C ASN A 28 10.07 -9.05 1.30
N PHE A 29 8.77 -9.31 1.42
CA PHE A 29 7.88 -8.59 2.34
C PHE A 29 7.17 -9.49 3.33
N LYS A 30 7.46 -10.80 3.38
CA LYS A 30 6.79 -11.74 4.28
C LYS A 30 6.84 -11.31 5.74
N ASP A 31 8.03 -10.91 6.18
CA ASP A 31 8.29 -10.53 7.58
C ASP A 31 8.27 -9.01 7.81
N LEU A 32 8.01 -8.21 6.77
CA LEU A 32 7.99 -6.76 6.85
C LEU A 32 6.55 -6.24 6.88
N PRO A 33 6.07 -5.64 7.98
CA PRO A 33 4.74 -5.04 8.04
C PRO A 33 4.57 -3.95 6.99
N VAL A 34 3.47 -4.04 6.23
CA VAL A 34 3.10 -3.03 5.21
C VAL A 34 1.77 -2.40 5.58
N TRP A 35 1.70 -1.06 5.56
CA TRP A 35 0.43 -0.33 5.66
C TRP A 35 0.26 0.60 4.45
N CYS A 36 -0.52 0.16 3.48
CA CYS A 36 -0.80 0.91 2.28
C CYS A 36 -1.98 1.88 2.47
N PHE A 37 -1.86 3.09 1.90
CA PHE A 37 -2.88 4.12 1.90
C PHE A 37 -3.16 4.62 0.48
N HIS A 38 -4.43 4.86 0.13
CA HIS A 38 -4.79 5.42 -1.18
C HIS A 38 -6.08 6.25 -1.10
N GLY A 39 -6.19 7.33 -1.88
CA GLY A 39 -7.46 8.02 -2.14
C GLY A 39 -8.29 7.33 -3.24
N ALA A 40 -9.59 7.12 -3.02
CA ALA A 40 -10.43 6.45 -4.02
C ALA A 40 -10.70 7.33 -5.26
N MET A 41 -10.54 8.65 -5.13
CA MET A 41 -10.71 9.62 -6.21
C MET A 41 -9.37 10.04 -6.84
N ASP A 42 -8.28 9.31 -6.57
CA ASP A 42 -6.96 9.60 -7.14
C ASP A 42 -7.01 9.55 -8.68
N SER A 43 -6.90 10.73 -9.28
CA SER A 43 -6.97 10.94 -10.73
C SER A 43 -5.64 10.68 -11.45
N VAL A 44 -4.54 10.56 -10.71
CA VAL A 44 -3.18 10.37 -11.24
C VAL A 44 -2.78 8.90 -11.17
N ILE A 45 -2.98 8.26 -10.02
CA ILE A 45 -2.70 6.84 -9.81
C ILE A 45 -4.00 6.15 -9.41
N PRO A 46 -4.64 5.39 -10.32
CA PRO A 46 -5.89 4.72 -10.01
C PRO A 46 -5.76 3.81 -8.79
N VAL A 47 -6.71 3.88 -7.85
CA VAL A 47 -6.75 3.02 -6.64
C VAL A 47 -6.65 1.52 -6.96
N SER A 48 -7.05 1.12 -8.16
CA SER A 48 -6.95 -0.26 -8.65
C SER A 48 -5.51 -0.80 -8.64
N ASP A 49 -4.50 0.06 -8.76
CA ASP A 49 -3.10 -0.33 -8.73
C ASP A 49 -2.64 -0.73 -7.32
N SER A 50 -3.00 0.06 -6.31
CA SER A 50 -2.82 -0.35 -4.91
C SER A 50 -3.59 -1.63 -4.58
N VAL A 51 -4.81 -1.78 -5.09
CA VAL A 51 -5.60 -3.01 -4.88
C VAL A 51 -4.86 -4.24 -5.46
N LYS A 52 -4.33 -4.15 -6.69
CA LYS A 52 -3.54 -5.23 -7.30
C LYS A 52 -2.31 -5.55 -6.45
N MET A 53 -1.57 -4.54 -6.01
CA MET A 53 -0.38 -4.72 -5.18
C MET A 53 -0.69 -5.38 -3.82
N VAL A 54 -1.71 -4.90 -3.12
CA VAL A 54 -2.13 -5.46 -1.83
C VAL A 54 -2.59 -6.90 -1.99
N ARG A 55 -3.34 -7.22 -3.04
CA ARG A 55 -3.75 -8.60 -3.35
C ARG A 55 -2.54 -9.50 -3.62
N LEU A 56 -1.59 -9.03 -4.40
CA LEU A 56 -0.35 -9.77 -4.69
C LEU A 56 0.42 -10.09 -3.40
N LEU A 57 0.67 -9.07 -2.55
CA LEU A 57 1.37 -9.26 -1.28
C LEU A 57 0.62 -10.20 -0.33
N ARG A 58 -0.71 -10.05 -0.20
CA ARG A 58 -1.53 -10.95 0.63
C ARG A 58 -1.50 -12.38 0.13
N SER A 59 -1.57 -12.59 -1.19
CA SER A 59 -1.47 -13.94 -1.78
C SER A 59 -0.10 -14.59 -1.55
N GLY A 60 0.95 -13.78 -1.38
CA GLY A 60 2.28 -14.23 -0.98
C GLY A 60 2.48 -14.45 0.53
N GLY A 61 1.43 -14.25 1.34
CA GLY A 61 1.47 -14.43 2.79
C GLY A 61 2.01 -13.22 3.58
N CYS A 62 2.15 -12.05 2.96
CA CYS A 62 2.65 -10.86 3.65
C CYS A 62 1.59 -10.22 4.56
N ASN A 63 2.03 -9.64 5.68
CA ASN A 63 1.17 -8.87 6.58
C ASN A 63 0.94 -7.45 6.04
N VAL A 64 -0.17 -7.25 5.34
CA VAL A 64 -0.51 -5.97 4.69
C VAL A 64 -1.83 -5.42 5.18
N LYS A 65 -1.80 -4.21 5.77
CA LYS A 65 -2.98 -3.38 6.02
C LYS A 65 -3.22 -2.47 4.82
N PHE A 66 -4.48 -2.27 4.45
CA PHE A 66 -4.83 -1.34 3.38
C PHE A 66 -5.97 -0.42 3.80
N THR A 67 -5.73 0.89 3.68
CA THR A 67 -6.67 1.94 4.00
C THR A 67 -7.00 2.75 2.76
N VAL A 68 -8.29 2.85 2.45
CA VAL A 68 -8.79 3.67 1.33
C VAL A 68 -9.60 4.83 1.87
N TYR A 69 -9.28 6.03 1.39
CA TYR A 69 -10.01 7.25 1.70
C TYR A 69 -10.98 7.57 0.55
N PRO A 70 -12.29 7.44 0.75
CA PRO A 70 -13.29 7.53 -0.32
C PRO A 70 -13.30 8.86 -1.08
N ASP A 71 -13.15 9.97 -0.35
CA ASP A 71 -13.34 11.31 -0.89
C ASP A 71 -12.00 12.03 -1.13
N ALA A 72 -10.89 11.31 -1.03
CA ALA A 72 -9.56 11.85 -1.25
C ALA A 72 -9.07 11.54 -2.66
N ASP A 73 -8.49 12.56 -3.29
CA ASP A 73 -7.64 12.43 -4.48
C ASP A 73 -6.23 12.01 -3.99
N GLN A 74 -5.28 12.94 -3.87
CA GLN A 74 -3.86 12.59 -3.67
C GLN A 74 -3.35 12.82 -2.23
N ILE A 75 -4.07 13.58 -1.41
CA ILE A 75 -3.63 13.97 -0.06
C ILE A 75 -4.34 13.15 1.02
N VAL A 76 -3.56 12.44 1.84
CA VAL A 76 -3.99 11.90 3.13
C VAL A 76 -3.92 13.02 4.17
N GLY A 77 -5.03 13.74 4.34
CA GLY A 77 -5.15 14.79 5.36
C GLY A 77 -5.29 14.23 6.78
N PRO A 78 -5.08 15.05 7.83
CA PRO A 78 -4.85 14.61 9.21
C PRO A 78 -6.06 13.96 9.93
N ARG A 79 -7.20 13.82 9.25
CA ARG A 79 -8.39 13.09 9.74
C ARG A 79 -9.41 12.99 8.61
N ARG A 80 -9.39 11.88 7.88
CA ARG A 80 -10.52 11.44 7.05
C ARG A 80 -10.87 10.03 7.48
N THR A 81 -12.13 9.77 7.81
CA THR A 81 -12.57 8.50 8.37
C THR A 81 -12.35 7.39 7.34
N PRO A 82 -11.52 6.37 7.63
CA PRO A 82 -11.30 5.29 6.68
C PRO A 82 -12.56 4.44 6.52
N ILE A 83 -13.04 4.24 5.28
CA ILE A 83 -14.22 3.39 5.01
C ILE A 83 -13.89 1.90 5.22
N ARG A 84 -12.60 1.52 5.17
CA ARG A 84 -12.18 0.14 5.33
C ARG A 84 -10.70 0.05 5.74
N THR A 85 -10.46 -0.62 6.86
CA THR A 85 -9.16 -1.25 7.15
C THR A 85 -9.36 -2.72 6.90
N LEU A 86 -8.91 -3.21 5.72
CA LEU A 86 -8.92 -4.63 5.38
C LEU A 86 -7.60 -5.29 5.72
#